data_AF-A0A2W5FMH2-F1
#
_entry.id   AF-A0A2W5FMH2-F1
#
_cell.length_a   1.000
_cell.length_b   1.000
_cell.length_c   1.000
_cell.angle_alpha   90.00
_cell.angle_beta   90.00
_cell.angle_gamma   90.00
#
_symmetry.space_group_name_H-M   'P 1'
#
loop_
_entity.id
_entity.type
_entity.pdbx_description
1 polymer ?
#
loop_
_entity_poly.entity_id
_entity_poly.type
_entity_poly.pdbx_seq_one_letter_code
_entity_poly.pdbx_strand_id
1 'polypeptide(L)'
;MLSVNSSFQCNDRGAVGISFDDPNFVRAETIIYEEATGNVHALLNNKQMLIGHISGTMTKAFSNQNSVTLSSQRIDGTVLDLEARLVVVH
;
A
#
# COMPACT_ATOMS: atom_id res chain seq x y z
N MET A 1 -13.96 -2.53 -14.47
CA MET A 1 -13.32 -2.37 -13.14
C MET A 1 -12.28 -1.28 -13.30
N LEU A 2 -12.35 -0.20 -12.50
CA LEU A 2 -11.28 0.80 -12.49
C LEU A 2 -10.06 0.13 -11.85
N SER A 3 -9.00 -0.06 -12.64
CA SER A 3 -7.74 -0.60 -12.14
C SER A 3 -7.10 0.48 -11.26
N VAL A 4 -6.84 0.17 -9.98
CA VAL A 4 -6.06 1.06 -9.12
C VAL A 4 -4.63 1.02 -9.64
N ASN A 5 -4.08 2.16 -10.04
CA ASN A 5 -2.68 2.24 -10.42
C ASN A 5 -1.85 2.52 -9.17
N SER A 6 -1.01 1.55 -8.80
CA SER A 6 -0.17 1.63 -7.61
C SER A 6 1.21 1.05 -7.86
N SER A 7 2.20 1.49 -7.09
CA SER A 7 3.57 0.99 -7.12
C SER A 7 4.05 0.68 -5.71
N PHE A 8 4.70 -0.48 -5.55
CA PHE A 8 5.19 -0.97 -4.26
C PHE A 8 6.69 -0.77 -4.16
N GLN A 9 7.15 -0.27 -3.02
CA GLN A 9 8.55 0.01 -2.76
C GLN A 9 8.96 -0.42 -1.36
N CYS A 10 10.22 -0.79 -1.23
CA CYS A 10 10.87 -1.10 0.04
C CYS A 10 12.22 -0.40 0.03
N ASN A 11 12.54 0.32 1.10
CA ASN A 11 13.86 0.95 1.23
C ASN A 11 14.88 0.00 1.89
N ASP A 12 16.14 0.43 1.95
CA ASP A 12 17.25 -0.35 2.54
C ASP A 12 17.09 -0.65 4.05
N ARG A 13 16.15 0.04 4.72
CA ARG A 13 15.80 -0.19 6.13
C ARG A 13 14.62 -1.14 6.30
N GLY A 14 14.08 -1.68 5.21
CA GLY A 14 12.92 -2.56 5.22
C GLY A 14 11.58 -1.86 5.38
N ALA A 15 11.55 -0.51 5.37
CA ALA A 15 10.30 0.23 5.44
C ALA A 15 9.61 0.16 4.07
N VAL A 16 8.30 -0.10 4.10
CA VAL A 16 7.48 -0.33 2.92
C VAL A 16 6.67 0.92 2.56
N GLY A 17 6.48 1.13 1.27
CA GLY A 17 5.67 2.22 0.74
C GLY A 17 4.84 1.80 -0.45
N ILE A 18 3.73 2.51 -0.64
CA ILE A 18 2.83 2.36 -1.77
C ILE A 18 2.56 3.75 -2.35
N SER A 19 2.90 3.94 -3.62
CA SER A 19 2.61 5.16 -4.36
C SER A 19 1.34 4.95 -5.19
N PHE A 20 0.42 5.92 -5.18
CA PHE A 20 -0.81 5.91 -5.96
C PHE A 20 -0.88 7.08 -6.92
N ASP A 21 -1.43 6.84 -8.12
CA ASP A 21 -1.80 7.91 -9.04
C ASP A 21 -3.05 8.65 -8.55
N ASP A 22 -3.99 7.94 -7.92
CA ASP A 22 -5.20 8.51 -7.35
C ASP A 22 -4.99 8.85 -5.85
N PRO A 23 -4.99 10.13 -5.47
CA PRO A 23 -4.74 10.57 -4.10
C PRO A 23 -5.83 10.14 -3.10
N ASN A 24 -6.98 9.64 -3.56
CA ASN A 24 -8.02 9.11 -2.67
C ASN A 24 -7.53 7.86 -1.91
N PHE A 25 -6.66 7.05 -2.52
CA PHE A 25 -6.15 5.82 -1.89
C PHE A 25 -5.11 6.09 -0.80
N VAL A 26 -4.47 7.26 -0.82
CA VAL A 26 -3.56 7.69 0.25
C VAL A 26 -4.27 7.84 1.59
N ARG A 27 -5.59 8.03 1.56
CA ARG A 27 -6.43 8.14 2.77
C ARG A 27 -6.90 6.78 3.32
N ALA A 28 -6.44 5.66 2.75
CA ALA A 28 -6.74 4.36 3.30
C ALA A 28 -6.17 4.25 4.71
N GLU A 29 -7.01 3.92 5.69
CA GLU A 29 -6.59 3.81 7.09
C GLU A 29 -5.86 2.50 7.36
N THR A 30 -6.13 1.48 6.53
CA THR A 30 -5.57 0.15 6.67
C THR A 30 -5.23 -0.44 5.31
N ILE A 31 -4.03 -0.99 5.21
CA ILE A 31 -3.59 -1.85 4.13
C ILE A 31 -3.59 -3.28 4.65
N ILE A 32 -4.16 -4.19 3.85
CA ILE A 32 -4.23 -5.62 4.15
C ILE A 32 -3.31 -6.33 3.18
N TYR A 33 -2.35 -7.08 3.70
CA TYR A 33 -1.48 -7.96 2.92
C TYR A 33 -1.87 -9.41 3.17
N GLU A 34 -2.29 -10.11 2.12
CA GLU A 34 -2.57 -11.55 2.13
C GLU A 34 -1.30 -12.32 1.76
N GLU A 35 -0.66 -12.95 2.75
CA GLU A 35 0.64 -13.61 2.55
C GLU A 35 0.53 -14.85 1.64
N ALA A 36 -0.56 -15.59 1.74
CA ALA A 36 -0.80 -16.79 0.94
C ALA A 36 -0.92 -16.50 -0.57
N THR A 37 -1.49 -15.34 -0.93
CA THR A 37 -1.78 -14.98 -2.32
C THR A 37 -0.84 -13.93 -2.88
N GLY A 38 -0.13 -13.19 -2.03
CA GLY A 38 0.64 -12.01 -2.44
C GLY A 38 -0.22 -10.77 -2.66
N ASN A 39 -1.53 -10.84 -2.45
CA ASN A 39 -2.44 -9.72 -2.73
C ASN A 39 -2.32 -8.62 -1.68
N VAL A 40 -2.41 -7.38 -2.15
CA VAL A 40 -2.47 -6.21 -1.28
C VAL A 40 -3.79 -5.47 -1.52
N HIS A 41 -4.50 -5.18 -0.44
CA HIS A 41 -5.75 -4.46 -0.47
C HIS A 41 -5.69 -3.17 0.34
N ALA A 42 -6.37 -2.14 -0.12
CA ALA A 42 -6.65 -0.94 0.66
C ALA A 42 -8.07 -1.02 1.23
N LEU A 43 -8.22 -0.73 2.52
CA LEU A 43 -9.51 -0.49 3.15
C LEU A 43 -9.79 1.02 3.11
N LEU A 44 -10.73 1.42 2.26
CA LEU A 44 -11.15 2.81 2.10
C LEU A 44 -12.66 2.90 2.15
N ASN A 45 -13.21 3.75 3.02
CA ASN A 45 -14.66 3.93 3.20
C ASN A 45 -15.40 2.59 3.40
N ASN A 46 -14.87 1.71 4.27
CA ASN A 46 -15.37 0.36 4.55
C ASN A 46 -15.44 -0.57 3.33
N LYS A 47 -14.69 -0.28 2.27
CA LYS A 47 -14.56 -1.16 1.10
C LYS A 47 -13.12 -1.64 0.97
N GLN A 48 -12.96 -2.95 0.87
CA GLN A 48 -11.69 -3.58 0.53
C GLN A 48 -11.51 -3.55 -0.99
N MET A 49 -10.45 -2.90 -1.46
CA MET A 49 -10.11 -2.82 -2.87
C MET A 49 -8.75 -3.46 -3.10
N LEU A 50 -8.66 -4.37 -4.06
CA LEU A 50 -7.38 -4.91 -4.50
C LEU A 50 -6.58 -3.78 -5.18
N ILE A 51 -5.39 -3.50 -4.65
CA ILE A 51 -4.51 -2.44 -5.15
C ILE A 51 -3.27 -2.97 -5.84
N GLY A 52 -2.95 -4.26 -5.66
CA GLY A 52 -1.90 -4.92 -6.42
C GLY A 52 -1.48 -6.25 -5.80
N HIS A 53 -0.37 -6.76 -6.30
CA HIS A 53 0.21 -8.03 -5.89
C HIS A 53 1.73 -7.87 -5.73
N ILE A 54 2.27 -8.34 -4.62
CA ILE A 54 3.69 -8.29 -4.29
C ILE A 54 4.28 -9.70 -4.17
N SER A 55 5.56 -9.84 -4.49
CA SER A 55 6.25 -11.13 -4.43
C SER A 55 7.71 -10.99 -4.00
N GLY A 56 8.32 -12.12 -3.64
CA GLY A 56 9.76 -12.23 -3.41
C GLY A 56 10.24 -11.43 -2.20
N THR A 57 11.17 -10.50 -2.42
CA THR A 57 11.75 -9.66 -1.36
C THR A 57 10.70 -8.75 -0.72
N MET A 58 9.69 -8.32 -1.49
CA MET A 58 8.64 -7.44 -1.01
C MET A 58 7.72 -8.14 0.00
N THR A 59 7.44 -9.43 -0.21
CA THR A 59 6.70 -10.27 0.76
C THR A 59 7.34 -10.20 2.14
N LYS A 60 8.66 -10.43 2.22
CA LYS A 60 9.37 -10.38 3.51
C LYS A 60 9.34 -9.00 4.14
N ALA A 61 9.39 -7.94 3.34
CA ALA A 61 9.31 -6.58 3.85
C ALA A 61 7.92 -6.30 4.45
N PHE A 62 6.85 -6.61 3.71
CA PHE A 62 5.48 -6.40 4.17
C PHE A 62 5.12 -7.29 5.38
N SER A 63 5.58 -8.54 5.44
CA SER A 63 5.32 -9.42 6.59
C SER A 63 5.96 -8.95 7.90
N ASN A 64 7.00 -8.11 7.84
CA ASN A 64 7.77 -7.65 9.01
C ASN A 64 7.43 -6.23 9.47
N GLN A 65 6.45 -5.57 8.84
CA GLN A 65 6.10 -4.18 9.14
C GLN A 65 4.69 -4.08 9.74
N ASN A 66 4.50 -3.08 10.61
CA ASN A 66 3.21 -2.77 11.23
C ASN A 66 2.50 -1.59 10.57
N SER A 67 3.21 -0.87 9.71
CA SER A 67 2.72 0.29 8.97
C SER A 67 3.36 0.39 7.60
N VAL A 68 2.74 1.21 6.76
CA VAL A 68 3.17 1.45 5.38
C VAL A 68 2.94 2.92 5.03
N THR A 69 3.91 3.52 4.35
CA THR A 69 3.76 4.88 3.82
C THR A 69 2.93 4.82 2.54
N LEU A 70 1.84 5.58 2.50
CA LEU A 70 1.03 5.80 1.31
C LEU A 70 1.37 7.17 0.74
N SER A 71 1.72 7.23 -0.55
CA SER A 71 2.09 8.47 -1.20
C SER A 71 1.31 8.71 -2.48
N SER A 72 1.09 9.98 -2.83
CA SER A 72 0.58 10.37 -4.16
C SER A 72 1.04 11.77 -4.51
N GLN A 73 1.28 12.01 -5.79
CA GLN A 73 1.62 13.32 -6.30
C GLN A 73 0.35 14.17 -6.44
N ARG A 74 0.37 15.38 -5.86
CA ARG A 74 -0.68 16.37 -6.02
C ARG A 74 -0.50 17.14 -7.33
N ILE A 75 -1.57 17.79 -7.78
CA ILE A 75 -1.60 18.61 -9.00
C ILE A 75 -0.58 19.76 -8.94
N ASP A 76 -0.26 20.26 -7.74
CA ASP A 76 0.75 21.30 -7.53
C ASP A 76 2.21 20.77 -7.55
N GLY A 77 2.40 19.47 -7.80
CA GLY A 77 3.70 18.80 -7.84
C GLY A 77 4.23 18.40 -6.46
N THR A 78 3.56 18.76 -5.36
CA THR A 78 3.93 18.30 -4.02
C THR A 78 3.49 16.84 -3.80
N VAL A 79 4.09 16.17 -2.82
CA VAL A 79 3.72 14.79 -2.45
C VAL A 79 2.87 14.82 -1.18
N LEU A 80 1.75 14.12 -1.20
CA LEU A 80 1.00 13.78 0.01
C LEU A 80 1.49 12.43 0.49
N ASP A 81 2.11 12.40 1.66
CA ASP A 81 2.48 11.18 2.37
C ASP A 81 1.59 11.02 3.61
N LEU A 82 0.98 9.84 3.76
CA LEU A 82 0.28 9.43 4.97
C LEU A 82 0.77 8.06 5.41
N GLU A 83 0.68 7.79 6.70
CA GLU A 83 0.97 6.47 7.25
C GLU A 83 -0.34 5.70 7.46
N ALA A 84 -0.38 4.46 7.00
CA ALA A 84 -1.49 3.56 7.19
C ALA A 84 -1.05 2.35 8.01
N ARG A 85 -2.01 1.77 8.76
CA ARG A 85 -1.76 0.50 9.44
C ARG A 85 -1.59 -0.61 8.41
N LEU A 86 -0.57 -1.44 8.57
CA LEU A 86 -0.41 -2.66 7.80
C LEU A 86 -0.91 -3.85 8.62
N VAL A 87 -1.83 -4.63 8.05
CA VAL A 87 -2.35 -5.87 8.62
C VAL A 87 -1.95 -7.02 7.72
N VAL A 88 -1.20 -7.96 8.27
CA VAL A 88 -0.79 -9.18 7.58
C VAL A 88 -1.79 -10.29 7.91
N VAL A 89 -2.29 -10.96 6.87
CA VAL A 89 -3.20 -12.10 6.97
C VAL A 89 -2.48 -13.32 6.42
N HIS A 90 -2.47 -14.39 7.22
CA HIS A 90 -1.79 -15.66 6.92
C HIS A 90 -2.73 -16.70 6.32
#